data_AF-C8WZ93-F1
#
_entry.id   AF-C8WZ93-F1
#
_cell.length_a   1.000
_cell.length_b   1.000
_cell.length_c   1.000
_cell.angle_alpha   90.00
_cell.angle_beta   90.00
_cell.angle_gamma   90.00
#
_symmetry.space_group_name_H-M   'P 1'
#
loop_
_entity.id
_entity.type
_entity.pdbx_description
1 polymer ?
#
loop_
_entity_poly.entity_id
_entity_poly.type
_entity_poly.pdbx_seq_one_letter_code
_entity_poly.pdbx_strand_id
1 'polypeptide(L)'
;MAAQSREERRAKVIEVLNTAREMELHAIYQYMNQHYGLDDMDYGELAKNIKLVAIDEMRHAEMFAERIKELGGEPVAASSQKVQRGQEVGTIFTHDSKLEDDTIDTYNQFLQVCRDNGDSITAKLFEQIIDEEQEHLNYFDDVGDHIKELGSTYLARIAGTPASTGGYTRGFTAEGGGE
;
A
#
# COMPACT_ATOMS: atom_id res chain seq x y z
N MET A 1 -1.00 22.44 33.04
CA MET A 1 -0.31 21.42 32.23
C MET A 1 0.78 22.14 31.45
N ALA A 2 2.05 21.77 31.60
CA ALA A 2 3.11 22.37 30.79
C ALA A 2 2.88 21.99 29.32
N ALA A 3 3.06 22.93 28.40
CA ALA A 3 2.98 22.65 26.98
C ALA A 3 4.06 21.61 26.60
N GLN A 4 3.68 20.60 25.84
CA GLN A 4 4.57 19.54 25.37
C GLN A 4 5.72 20.14 24.55
N SER A 5 6.94 19.62 24.72
CA SER A 5 8.11 20.14 24.01
C SER A 5 8.00 19.89 22.49
N ARG A 6 8.74 20.64 21.69
CA ARG A 6 8.78 20.43 20.23
C ARG A 6 9.35 19.04 19.89
N GLU A 7 10.29 18.55 20.68
CA GLU A 7 10.92 17.24 20.49
C GLU A 7 9.94 16.11 20.82
N GLU A 8 9.19 16.22 21.92
CA GLU A 8 8.18 15.24 22.32
C GLU A 8 7.07 15.11 21.26
N ARG A 9 6.62 16.25 20.71
CA ARG A 9 5.60 16.25 19.65
C ARG A 9 6.10 15.59 18.36
N ARG A 10 7.35 15.88 17.97
CA ARG A 10 7.98 15.23 16.81
C ARG A 10 8.14 13.73 17.00
N ALA A 11 8.57 13.29 18.18
CA ALA A 11 8.75 11.87 18.47
C ALA A 11 7.45 11.08 18.27
N LYS A 12 6.31 11.61 18.72
CA LYS A 12 4.99 11.00 18.50
C LYS A 12 4.61 10.89 17.02
N VAL A 13 4.92 11.91 16.22
CA VAL A 13 4.66 11.90 14.78
C VAL A 13 5.57 10.88 14.08
N ILE A 14 6.84 10.80 14.48
CA ILE A 14 7.79 9.80 13.98
C ILE A 14 7.34 8.37 14.32
N GLU A 15 6.74 8.16 15.50
CA GLU A 15 6.20 6.86 15.91
C GLU A 15 5.10 6.38 14.96
N VAL A 16 4.06 7.19 14.74
CA VAL A 16 2.95 6.82 13.84
C VAL A 16 3.39 6.70 12.39
N LEU A 17 4.34 7.53 11.94
CA LEU A 17 4.93 7.39 10.60
C LEU A 17 5.67 6.07 10.43
N ASN A 18 6.41 5.62 11.45
CA ASN A 18 7.09 4.33 11.39
C ASN A 18 6.11 3.16 11.39
N THR A 19 5.03 3.26 12.18
CA THR A 19 3.96 2.25 12.15
C THR A 19 3.28 2.20 10.78
N ALA A 20 2.93 3.35 10.19
CA ALA A 20 2.37 3.41 8.84
C ALA A 20 3.32 2.79 7.81
N ARG A 21 4.60 3.19 7.83
CA ARG A 21 5.62 2.61 6.93
C ARG A 21 5.79 1.09 7.13
N GLU A 22 5.56 0.57 8.34
CA GLU A 22 5.58 -0.87 8.61
C GLU A 22 4.42 -1.60 7.93
N MET A 23 3.25 -0.97 7.91
CA MET A 23 2.05 -1.45 7.21
C MET A 23 2.27 -1.43 5.70
N GLU A 24 2.84 -0.37 5.15
CA GLU A 24 3.18 -0.32 3.71
C GLU A 24 4.15 -1.42 3.30
N LEU A 25 5.20 -1.66 4.10
CA LEU A 25 6.11 -2.77 3.83
C LEU A 25 5.39 -4.12 3.85
N HIS A 26 4.40 -4.31 4.71
CA HIS A 26 3.59 -5.52 4.70
C HIS A 26 2.77 -5.62 3.42
N ALA A 27 2.05 -4.56 3.05
CA ALA A 27 1.20 -4.48 1.87
C ALA A 27 2.00 -4.77 0.58
N ILE A 28 3.19 -4.15 0.42
CA ILE A 28 4.10 -4.44 -0.70
C ILE A 28 4.37 -5.94 -0.84
N TYR A 29 4.75 -6.61 0.25
CA TYR A 29 5.08 -8.03 0.20
C TYR A 29 3.85 -8.92 0.02
N GLN A 30 2.72 -8.52 0.59
CA GLN A 30 1.44 -9.21 0.48
C GLN A 30 0.92 -9.17 -0.97
N TYR A 31 0.79 -7.97 -1.52
CA TYR A 31 0.29 -7.74 -2.88
C TYR A 31 1.23 -8.30 -3.94
N MET A 32 2.55 -8.14 -3.79
CA MET A 32 3.49 -8.78 -4.72
C MET A 32 3.40 -10.31 -4.67
N ASN A 33 3.17 -10.92 -3.51
CA ASN A 33 2.99 -12.37 -3.42
C ASN A 33 1.76 -12.84 -4.20
N GLN A 34 0.64 -12.12 -4.07
CA GLN A 34 -0.61 -12.43 -4.76
C GLN A 34 -0.49 -12.15 -6.25
N HIS A 35 0.17 -11.06 -6.65
CA HIS A 35 0.50 -10.76 -8.06
C HIS A 35 1.17 -11.96 -8.73
N TYR A 36 2.23 -12.52 -8.13
CA TYR A 36 2.92 -13.67 -8.71
C TYR A 36 2.01 -14.90 -8.84
N GLY A 37 1.12 -15.12 -7.88
CA GLY A 37 0.14 -16.22 -7.94
C GLY A 37 -0.89 -16.01 -9.06
N LEU A 38 -1.43 -14.80 -9.19
CA LEU A 38 -2.40 -14.46 -10.24
C LEU A 38 -1.78 -14.49 -11.64
N ASP A 39 -0.52 -14.09 -11.77
CA ASP A 39 0.23 -14.12 -13.03
C ASP A 39 0.50 -15.57 -13.46
N ASP A 40 0.87 -16.46 -12.52
CA ASP A 40 1.03 -17.91 -12.78
C ASP A 40 -0.28 -18.58 -13.20
N MET A 41 -1.43 -18.09 -12.68
CA MET A 41 -2.76 -18.55 -13.06
C MET A 41 -3.27 -17.96 -14.39
N ASP A 42 -2.48 -17.11 -15.06
CA ASP A 42 -2.83 -16.43 -16.32
C ASP A 42 -4.06 -15.49 -16.20
N TYR A 43 -4.26 -14.89 -15.02
CA TYR A 43 -5.27 -13.84 -14.79
C TYR A 43 -4.65 -12.45 -14.95
N GLY A 44 -4.20 -12.13 -16.16
CA GLY A 44 -3.30 -10.99 -16.39
C GLY A 44 -3.84 -9.61 -15.98
N GLU A 45 -5.10 -9.28 -16.24
CA GLU A 45 -5.69 -8.01 -15.81
C GLU A 45 -5.63 -7.84 -14.28
N LEU A 46 -5.95 -8.90 -13.53
CA LEU A 46 -5.89 -8.90 -12.07
C LEU A 46 -4.45 -8.82 -11.57
N ALA A 47 -3.57 -9.65 -12.12
CA ALA A 47 -2.15 -9.67 -11.76
C ALA A 47 -1.51 -8.29 -11.98
N LYS A 48 -1.79 -7.67 -13.12
CA LYS A 48 -1.30 -6.33 -13.47
C LYS A 48 -1.73 -5.29 -12.44
N ASN A 49 -3.01 -5.24 -12.12
CA ASN A 49 -3.55 -4.21 -11.23
C ASN A 49 -3.05 -4.40 -9.79
N ILE A 50 -2.98 -5.63 -9.26
CA ILE A 50 -2.38 -5.88 -7.94
C ILE A 50 -0.92 -5.41 -7.90
N LYS A 51 -0.14 -5.64 -8.96
CA LYS A 51 1.22 -5.13 -9.03
C LYS A 51 1.28 -3.60 -9.04
N LEU A 52 0.33 -2.92 -9.69
CA LEU A 52 0.28 -1.46 -9.71
C LEU A 52 -0.03 -0.91 -8.32
N VAL A 53 -1.02 -1.48 -7.61
CA VAL A 53 -1.29 -1.16 -6.20
C VAL A 53 -0.05 -1.40 -5.34
N ALA A 54 0.62 -2.54 -5.49
CA ALA A 54 1.88 -2.80 -4.77
C ALA A 54 2.99 -1.76 -5.04
N ILE A 55 2.99 -1.11 -6.21
CA ILE A 55 3.94 -0.03 -6.56
C ILE A 55 3.51 1.30 -5.93
N ASP A 56 2.21 1.53 -5.78
CA ASP A 56 1.68 2.65 -5.01
C ASP A 56 2.14 2.53 -3.55
N GLU A 57 2.10 1.32 -2.96
CA GLU A 57 2.55 1.13 -1.57
C GLU A 57 4.07 1.31 -1.41
N MET A 58 4.84 0.98 -2.46
CA MET A 58 6.28 1.31 -2.51
C MET A 58 6.51 2.82 -2.44
N ARG A 59 5.68 3.60 -3.13
CA ARG A 59 5.73 5.07 -3.10
C ARG A 59 5.30 5.59 -1.73
N HIS A 60 4.25 5.07 -1.13
CA HIS A 60 3.81 5.49 0.20
C HIS A 60 4.87 5.19 1.27
N ALA A 61 5.47 4.00 1.24
CA ALA A 61 6.57 3.62 2.12
C ALA A 61 7.78 4.58 1.98
N GLU A 62 8.09 5.01 0.76
CA GLU A 62 9.12 6.01 0.47
C GLU A 62 8.75 7.37 1.06
N MET A 63 7.54 7.87 0.78
CA MET A 63 7.05 9.16 1.29
C MET A 63 7.07 9.22 2.83
N PHE A 64 6.67 8.15 3.51
CA PHE A 64 6.78 8.07 4.97
C PHE A 64 8.24 8.06 5.44
N ALA A 65 9.12 7.30 4.77
CA ALA A 65 10.54 7.27 5.12
C ALA A 65 11.21 8.64 4.99
N GLU A 66 10.96 9.34 3.88
CA GLU A 66 11.45 10.70 3.66
C GLU A 66 10.96 11.64 4.76
N ARG A 67 9.67 11.60 5.08
CA ARG A 67 9.09 12.44 6.13
C ARG A 67 9.67 12.14 7.51
N ILE A 68 9.93 10.87 7.83
CA ILE A 68 10.63 10.46 9.07
C ILE A 68 12.03 11.09 9.13
N LYS A 69 12.79 11.07 8.02
CA LYS A 69 14.13 11.69 7.98
C LYS A 69 14.07 13.21 8.15
N GLU A 70 13.08 13.89 7.54
CA GLU A 70 12.88 15.34 7.72
C GLU A 70 12.63 15.72 9.18
N LEU A 71 11.95 14.86 9.94
CA LEU A 71 11.68 15.05 11.35
C LEU A 71 12.87 14.65 12.25
N GLY A 72 13.94 14.12 11.67
CA GLY A 72 15.16 13.68 12.37
C GLY A 72 15.08 12.26 12.94
N GLY A 73 14.10 11.47 12.51
CA GLY A 73 13.96 10.06 12.88
C GLY A 73 14.76 9.11 12.00
N GLU A 74 14.63 7.82 12.29
CA GLU A 74 15.14 6.73 11.46
C GLU A 74 13.96 5.86 10.99
N PRO A 75 13.79 5.63 9.68
CA PRO A 75 12.73 4.78 9.16
C PRO A 75 12.99 3.33 9.54
N VAL A 76 11.93 2.63 9.96
CA VAL A 76 11.94 1.18 10.09
C VAL A 76 12.31 0.55 8.74
N ALA A 77 12.82 -0.67 8.70
CA ALA A 77 13.26 -1.31 7.45
C ALA A 77 12.56 -2.66 7.18
N ALA A 78 11.65 -3.07 8.05
CA ALA A 78 10.94 -4.34 7.97
C ALA A 78 9.55 -4.24 8.58
N SER A 79 8.65 -5.13 8.16
CA SER A 79 7.38 -5.37 8.85
C SER A 79 7.47 -6.54 9.83
N SER A 80 6.78 -6.43 10.96
CA SER A 80 6.59 -7.54 11.90
C SER A 80 5.44 -8.47 11.50
N GLN A 81 4.56 -8.03 10.60
CA GLN A 81 3.44 -8.82 10.11
C GLN A 81 3.89 -9.86 9.08
N LYS A 82 3.25 -11.03 9.11
CA LYS A 82 3.57 -12.14 8.20
C LYS A 82 2.66 -12.12 6.99
N VAL A 83 3.25 -12.15 5.80
CA VAL A 83 2.55 -12.35 4.53
C VAL A 83 1.76 -13.66 4.55
N GLN A 84 0.50 -13.61 4.15
CA GLN A 84 -0.33 -14.78 3.89
C GLN A 84 -0.04 -15.28 2.48
N ARG A 85 0.46 -16.52 2.37
CA ARG A 85 0.91 -17.11 1.11
C ARG A 85 -0.06 -18.18 0.64
N GLY A 86 -0.15 -18.35 -0.69
CA GLY A 86 -0.96 -19.42 -1.29
C GLY A 86 -2.46 -19.23 -1.07
N GLN A 87 -2.92 -17.98 -1.04
CA GLN A 87 -4.33 -17.67 -1.00
C GLN A 87 -5.00 -18.11 -2.30
N GLU A 88 -6.19 -18.68 -2.19
CA GLU A 88 -7.04 -18.97 -3.33
C GLU A 88 -7.59 -17.66 -3.91
N VAL A 89 -7.79 -17.58 -5.23
CA VAL A 89 -8.26 -16.36 -5.92
C VAL A 89 -9.53 -15.78 -5.31
N GLY A 90 -10.46 -16.65 -4.89
CA GLY A 90 -11.70 -16.23 -4.24
C GLY A 90 -11.54 -15.59 -2.86
N THR A 91 -10.33 -15.59 -2.29
CA THR A 91 -10.02 -15.04 -0.96
C THR A 91 -9.09 -13.83 -1.00
N ILE A 92 -8.32 -13.64 -2.08
CA ILE A 92 -7.34 -12.56 -2.24
C ILE A 92 -8.03 -11.20 -2.05
N PHE A 93 -9.02 -10.90 -2.87
CA PHE A 93 -9.65 -9.58 -2.91
C PHE A 93 -10.43 -9.24 -1.65
N THR A 94 -11.09 -10.21 -1.01
CA THR A 94 -11.75 -9.99 0.29
C THR A 94 -10.77 -9.81 1.44
N HIS A 95 -9.58 -10.41 1.35
CA HIS A 95 -8.51 -10.21 2.32
C HIS A 95 -7.92 -8.81 2.16
N ASP A 96 -7.67 -8.39 0.91
CA ASP A 96 -7.01 -7.12 0.61
C ASP A 96 -7.95 -5.93 0.84
N SER A 97 -9.24 -6.05 0.51
CA SER A 97 -10.27 -5.08 0.92
C SER A 97 -10.26 -4.87 2.45
N LYS A 98 -10.22 -5.96 3.22
CA LYS A 98 -10.10 -5.83 4.68
C LYS A 98 -8.80 -5.17 5.12
N LEU A 99 -7.69 -5.47 4.44
CA LEU A 99 -6.39 -4.88 4.74
C LEU A 99 -6.43 -3.36 4.51
N GLU A 100 -7.01 -2.91 3.40
CA GLU A 100 -7.17 -1.48 3.10
C GLU A 100 -8.11 -0.77 4.05
N ASP A 101 -9.27 -1.38 4.39
CA ASP A 101 -10.21 -0.81 5.37
C ASP A 101 -9.55 -0.61 6.75
N ASP A 102 -8.81 -1.62 7.22
CA ASP A 102 -8.04 -1.55 8.47
C ASP A 102 -6.91 -0.48 8.38
N THR A 103 -6.27 -0.32 7.21
CA THR A 103 -5.25 0.71 6.94
C THR A 103 -5.84 2.11 6.98
N ILE A 104 -6.95 2.36 6.29
CA ILE A 104 -7.64 3.66 6.24
C ILE A 104 -8.08 4.08 7.65
N ASP A 105 -8.68 3.18 8.43
CA ASP A 105 -9.08 3.50 9.82
C ASP A 105 -7.86 3.88 10.67
N THR A 106 -6.79 3.10 10.55
CA THR A 106 -5.54 3.35 11.29
C THR A 106 -4.90 4.69 10.89
N TYR A 107 -4.86 5.01 9.60
CA TYR A 107 -4.24 6.24 9.10
C TYR A 107 -5.06 7.48 9.48
N ASN A 108 -6.39 7.38 9.55
CA ASN A 108 -7.22 8.44 10.11
C ASN A 108 -6.87 8.74 11.59
N GLN A 109 -6.54 7.72 12.38
CA GLN A 109 -6.07 7.91 13.75
C GLN A 109 -4.68 8.56 13.79
N PHE A 110 -3.76 8.16 12.91
CA PHE A 110 -2.42 8.76 12.80
C PHE A 110 -2.44 10.21 12.32
N LEU A 111 -3.33 10.53 11.40
CA LEU A 111 -3.63 11.89 10.95
C LEU A 111 -4.07 12.75 12.15
N GLN A 112 -4.93 12.23 13.03
CA GLN A 112 -5.33 12.94 14.25
C GLN A 112 -4.13 13.18 15.18
N VAL A 113 -3.24 12.20 15.34
CA VAL A 113 -1.98 12.37 16.10
C VAL A 113 -1.15 13.51 15.49
N CYS A 114 -1.06 13.60 14.16
CA CYS A 114 -0.34 14.69 13.50
C CYS A 114 -0.96 16.06 13.79
N ARG A 115 -2.30 16.16 13.74
CA ARG A 115 -3.04 17.39 14.06
C ARG A 115 -2.87 17.80 15.52
N ASP A 116 -2.98 16.87 16.46
CA ASP A 116 -2.82 17.12 17.90
C ASP A 116 -1.41 17.60 18.27
N ASN A 117 -0.40 17.14 17.50
CA ASN A 117 0.99 17.55 17.68
C ASN A 117 1.37 18.79 16.86
N GLY A 118 0.45 19.33 16.05
CA GLY A 118 0.65 20.54 15.25
C GLY A 118 1.58 20.35 14.06
N ASP A 119 1.61 19.16 13.48
CA ASP A 119 2.36 18.86 12.25
C ASP A 119 1.42 18.76 11.04
N SER A 120 1.09 19.91 10.46
CA SER A 120 0.21 20.00 9.30
C SER A 120 0.79 19.39 8.02
N ILE A 121 2.12 19.30 7.90
CA ILE A 121 2.75 18.71 6.70
C ILE A 121 2.55 17.20 6.72
N THR A 122 2.79 16.57 7.88
CA THR A 122 2.54 15.13 8.03
C THR A 122 1.05 14.80 7.98
N ALA A 123 0.18 15.65 8.55
CA ALA A 123 -1.26 15.45 8.42
C ALA A 123 -1.72 15.43 6.96
N LYS A 124 -1.23 16.37 6.14
CA LYS A 124 -1.53 16.41 4.70
C LYS A 124 -1.00 15.19 3.95
N LEU A 125 0.16 14.67 4.37
CA LEU A 125 0.71 13.44 3.81
C LEU A 125 -0.24 12.26 4.03
N PHE A 126 -0.73 12.08 5.27
CA PHE A 126 -1.74 11.05 5.55
C PHE A 126 -3.04 11.28 4.78
N GLU A 127 -3.53 12.53 4.66
CA GLU A 127 -4.73 12.83 3.85
C GLU A 127 -4.57 12.35 2.40
N GLN A 128 -3.42 12.65 1.78
CA GLN A 128 -3.15 12.22 0.40
C GLN A 128 -3.12 10.69 0.29
N ILE A 129 -2.42 10.01 1.18
CA ILE A 129 -2.27 8.55 1.11
C ILE A 129 -3.62 7.87 1.37
N ILE A 130 -4.41 8.32 2.35
CA ILE A 130 -5.76 7.81 2.60
C ILE A 130 -6.66 7.94 1.36
N ASP A 131 -6.57 9.04 0.62
CA ASP A 131 -7.32 9.19 -0.64
C ASP A 131 -6.90 8.13 -1.68
N GLU A 132 -5.61 7.76 -1.73
CA GLU A 132 -5.09 6.69 -2.61
C GLU A 132 -5.55 5.29 -2.12
N GLU A 133 -5.46 5.00 -0.81
CA GLU A 133 -5.93 3.71 -0.24
C GLU A 133 -7.43 3.50 -0.45
N GLN A 134 -8.22 4.58 -0.43
CA GLN A 134 -9.64 4.48 -0.70
C GLN A 134 -9.92 3.98 -2.12
N GLU A 135 -9.09 4.35 -3.10
CA GLU A 135 -9.18 3.83 -4.46
C GLU A 135 -8.72 2.36 -4.54
N HIS A 136 -7.71 1.96 -3.76
CA HIS A 136 -7.30 0.55 -3.63
C HIS A 136 -8.43 -0.31 -3.04
N LEU A 137 -9.04 0.15 -1.94
CA LEU A 137 -10.19 -0.50 -1.30
C LEU A 137 -11.34 -0.69 -2.29
N ASN A 138 -11.74 0.39 -3.00
CA ASN A 138 -12.82 0.33 -3.99
C ASN A 138 -12.53 -0.72 -5.06
N TYR A 139 -11.30 -0.77 -5.57
CA TYR A 139 -10.89 -1.77 -6.54
C TYR A 139 -10.98 -3.20 -5.99
N PHE A 140 -10.49 -3.45 -4.78
CA PHE A 140 -10.53 -4.78 -4.17
C PHE A 140 -11.96 -5.22 -3.85
N ASP A 141 -12.82 -4.33 -3.36
CA ASP A 141 -14.24 -4.59 -3.14
C ASP A 141 -14.95 -4.95 -4.45
N ASP A 142 -14.78 -4.14 -5.49
CA ASP A 142 -15.42 -4.36 -6.79
C ASP A 142 -15.03 -5.71 -7.37
N VAL A 143 -13.74 -6.07 -7.37
CA VAL A 143 -13.29 -7.38 -7.89
C VAL A 143 -13.77 -8.52 -6.99
N GLY A 144 -13.72 -8.35 -5.67
CA GLY A 144 -14.22 -9.32 -4.71
C GLY A 144 -15.70 -9.64 -4.93
N ASP A 145 -16.53 -8.61 -5.14
CA ASP A 145 -17.95 -8.75 -5.42
C ASP A 145 -18.21 -9.41 -6.78
N HIS A 146 -17.47 -9.05 -7.84
CA HIS A 146 -17.58 -9.75 -9.12
C HIS A 146 -17.27 -11.25 -9.01
N ILE A 147 -16.22 -11.61 -8.26
CA ILE A 147 -15.87 -13.02 -8.05
C ILE A 147 -16.94 -13.73 -7.22
N LYS A 148 -17.48 -13.09 -6.19
CA LYS A 148 -18.52 -13.66 -5.33
C LYS A 148 -19.83 -13.89 -6.09
N GLU A 149 -20.26 -12.91 -6.87
CA GLU A 149 -21.56 -12.95 -7.56
C GLU A 149 -21.51 -13.74 -8.88
N LEU A 150 -20.39 -13.69 -9.62
CA LEU A 150 -20.28 -14.27 -10.96
C LEU A 150 -19.33 -15.48 -11.05
N GLY A 151 -18.44 -15.65 -10.06
CA GLY A 151 -17.53 -16.78 -9.95
C GLY A 151 -16.66 -17.00 -11.19
N SER A 152 -16.62 -18.24 -11.64
CA SER A 152 -15.82 -18.65 -12.81
C SER A 152 -16.22 -17.94 -14.10
N THR A 153 -17.44 -17.38 -14.20
CA THR A 153 -17.87 -16.63 -15.39
C THR A 153 -17.08 -15.32 -15.52
N TYR A 154 -16.84 -14.62 -14.41
CA TYR A 154 -16.00 -13.43 -14.40
C TYR A 154 -14.53 -13.81 -14.67
N LEU A 155 -14.01 -14.82 -13.98
CA LEU A 155 -12.62 -15.27 -14.17
C LEU A 155 -12.34 -15.74 -15.60
N ALA A 156 -13.30 -16.37 -16.28
CA ALA A 156 -13.16 -16.79 -17.68
C ALA A 156 -12.96 -15.61 -18.65
N ARG A 157 -13.47 -14.42 -18.32
CA ARG A 157 -13.21 -13.20 -19.10
C ARG A 157 -11.77 -12.70 -18.91
N ILE A 158 -11.20 -12.93 -17.72
CA ILE A 158 -9.87 -12.46 -17.33
C ILE A 158 -8.77 -13.42 -17.81
N ALA A 159 -9.06 -14.72 -17.89
CA ALA A 159 -8.10 -15.73 -18.33
C ALA A 159 -7.47 -15.36 -19.68
N GLY A 160 -6.13 -15.27 -19.73
CA GLY A 160 -5.35 -14.93 -20.92
C GLY A 160 -5.34 -13.44 -21.29
N THR A 161 -5.86 -12.57 -20.43
CA THR A 161 -5.72 -11.11 -20.62
C THR A 161 -4.27 -10.66 -20.40
N PRO A 162 -3.81 -9.53 -20.99
CA PRO A 162 -2.43 -9.08 -20.84
C PRO A 162 -2.08 -8.63 -19.40
N ALA A 163 -0.95 -9.08 -18.88
CA ALA A 163 -0.44 -8.72 -17.55
C ALA A 163 0.55 -7.52 -17.51
N SER A 164 0.83 -6.90 -18.67
CA SER A 164 1.83 -5.82 -18.74
C SER A 164 1.40 -4.57 -17.98
N THR A 165 2.27 -4.08 -17.09
CA THR A 165 2.12 -2.80 -16.37
C THR A 165 2.65 -1.59 -17.16
N GLY A 166 2.97 -1.74 -18.45
CA GLY A 166 3.56 -0.69 -19.29
C GLY A 166 5.05 -0.88 -19.57
N GLY A 167 5.75 0.21 -19.89
CA GLY A 167 7.17 0.21 -20.28
C GLY A 167 8.12 -0.35 -19.21
N TYR A 168 9.42 -0.38 -19.53
CA TYR A 168 10.44 -0.86 -18.60
C TYR A 168 10.45 0.00 -17.33
N THR A 169 10.50 -0.64 -16.15
CA THR A 169 10.74 0.05 -14.88
C THR A 169 12.03 0.86 -15.03
N ARG A 170 11.95 2.17 -14.76
CA ARG A 170 13.14 3.03 -14.75
C ARG A 170 14.11 2.47 -13.73
N GLY A 171 15.34 2.26 -14.14
CA GLY A 171 16.38 1.68 -13.32
C GLY A 171 17.74 2.15 -13.80
N PHE A 172 18.74 2.05 -12.93
CA PHE A 172 20.10 2.54 -13.21
C PHE A 172 20.67 2.00 -14.54
N THR A 173 20.37 0.75 -14.89
CA THR A 173 20.81 0.13 -16.15
C THR A 173 19.92 0.45 -17.35
N ALA A 174 18.70 0.95 -17.12
CA ALA A 174 17.75 1.33 -18.17
C ALA A 174 18.01 2.73 -18.73
N GLU A 175 18.66 3.62 -17.96
CA GLU A 175 19.01 4.98 -18.38
C GLU A 175 20.32 5.06 -19.21
N GLY A 176 21.21 4.06 -19.10
CA GLY A 176 22.51 4.06 -19.80
C GLY A 176 22.49 3.69 -21.28
N GLY A 177 21.31 3.53 -21.89
CA GLY A 177 21.15 3.12 -23.30
C GLY A 177 20.95 4.26 -24.30
N GLY A 178 21.04 5.52 -23.85
CA GLY A 178 20.76 6.69 -24.68
C GLY A 178 21.71 7.85 -24.42
N GLU A 179 22.96 7.70 -24.86
CA GLU A 179 23.85 8.82 -25.25
C GLU A 179 24.41 8.58 -26.65
#